data_AF-A0AAE3XCI4-F1
#
_entry.id   AF-A0AAE3XCI4-F1
#
_cell.length_a   1.000
_cell.length_b   1.000
_cell.length_c   1.000
_cell.angle_alpha   90.00
_cell.angle_beta   90.00
_cell.angle_gamma   90.00
#
_symmetry.space_group_name_H-M   'P 1'
#
loop_
_entity.id
_entity.type
_entity.pdbx_description
1 polymer ?
#
loop_
_entity_poly.entity_id
_entity_poly.type
_entity_poly.pdbx_seq_one_letter_code
_entity_poly.pdbx_strand_id
1 'polypeptide(L)'
;MTHTITPPAESRFNADSQHIGNRQYSLPGETIPEAIFARVANWVASAENPKDRKHWAQKYYDLMAEKKFCPGGRVLAGAGTQHGNVLNCFVQGATEHAPHTFEGVMEVARKLALVTKVGGGNGVNLDVYTPRTQQAEQPVRGVAYLSAQHADVHDFILGLMRPPTQPDGDKQPVTLKNWDRVVYGPFDYDHRDIIRFAALHDVNYVPTEQLPTNLVHVADDMNGIIDAAALVADKGKNGVAPQLDLSSMRPEGAPIKGSGGTSSGPVSFLLEIFDNFLEWANRGAEASGPINTLRFVYAPVLRVVRQGGTRRGAGMATISIGNPDVLNFLTAKDLDREASEGDISTFNISILVTGAFWDALQAGGLWPMNVHAVPGKYYLAAQDEAFSGIVPTLNVNADDEVPVPVYRIEETDTEEFGPTRHAVPATWLWDQIAQHAWHTGEPGLIFVDRINEYSALKNLGERYQIRSTNPLTLAA
;
A
#
# COMPACT_ATOMS: atom_id res chain seq x y z
N MET A 1 -20.35 39.10 -7.67
CA MET A 1 -20.00 38.94 -9.09
C MET A 1 -18.61 38.33 -9.14
N THR A 2 -18.47 37.14 -9.72
CA THR A 2 -17.18 36.45 -9.85
C THR A 2 -16.26 37.27 -10.74
N HIS A 3 -15.20 37.83 -10.18
CA HIS A 3 -14.12 38.41 -10.96
C HIS A 3 -13.38 37.25 -11.64
N THR A 4 -13.55 37.11 -12.95
CA THR A 4 -12.86 36.09 -13.73
C THR A 4 -11.55 36.66 -14.24
N ILE A 5 -10.42 36.13 -13.76
CA ILE A 5 -9.12 36.37 -14.39
C ILE A 5 -9.21 35.92 -15.85
N THR A 6 -8.85 36.79 -16.80
CA THR A 6 -8.81 36.46 -18.22
C THR A 6 -7.40 36.00 -18.59
N PRO A 7 -7.20 34.72 -18.93
CA PRO A 7 -5.91 34.23 -19.41
C PRO A 7 -5.52 34.91 -20.73
N PRO A 8 -4.22 34.93 -21.09
CA PRO A 8 -3.80 35.38 -22.41
C PRO A 8 -4.37 34.50 -23.52
N ALA A 9 -4.46 35.02 -24.74
CA ALA A 9 -4.89 34.26 -25.91
C ALA A 9 -3.89 33.16 -26.31
N GLU A 10 -2.60 33.38 -26.09
CA GLU A 10 -1.53 32.43 -26.37
C GLU A 10 -0.73 32.14 -25.10
N SER A 11 -0.30 30.88 -24.94
CA SER A 11 0.49 30.46 -23.79
C SER A 11 1.94 30.94 -23.90
N ARG A 12 2.52 31.35 -22.77
CA ARG A 12 3.93 31.69 -22.60
C ARG A 12 4.78 30.48 -22.18
N PHE A 13 4.17 29.30 -22.12
CA PHE A 13 4.83 28.04 -21.81
C PHE A 13 5.23 27.31 -23.09
N ASN A 14 6.30 26.50 -23.01
CA ASN A 14 6.74 25.71 -24.17
C ASN A 14 5.74 24.59 -24.51
N ALA A 15 5.92 23.97 -25.68
CA ALA A 15 5.00 22.95 -26.18
C ALA A 15 4.84 21.76 -25.21
N ASP A 16 5.93 21.33 -24.56
CA ASP A 16 5.90 20.23 -23.60
C ASP A 16 5.07 20.57 -22.36
N SER A 17 5.24 21.77 -21.81
CA SER A 17 4.47 22.24 -20.66
C SER A 17 2.98 22.36 -20.98
N GLN A 18 2.65 22.83 -22.18
CA GLN A 18 1.27 22.87 -22.67
C GLN A 18 0.71 21.46 -22.83
N HIS A 19 1.47 20.55 -23.47
CA HIS A 19 1.07 19.17 -23.66
C HIS A 19 0.80 18.47 -22.31
N ILE A 20 1.73 18.56 -21.37
CA ILE A 20 1.59 17.94 -20.03
C ILE A 20 0.45 18.58 -19.26
N GLY A 21 0.38 19.92 -19.23
CA GLY A 21 -0.63 20.66 -18.50
C GLY A 21 -2.05 20.32 -18.96
N ASN A 22 -2.25 20.30 -20.27
CA ASN A 22 -3.54 19.96 -20.87
C ASN A 22 -3.86 18.47 -20.71
N ARG A 23 -2.87 17.58 -20.85
CA ARG A 23 -3.13 16.14 -20.66
C ARG A 23 -3.53 15.81 -19.22
N GLN A 24 -2.95 16.47 -18.22
CA GLN A 24 -3.07 16.06 -16.81
C GLN A 24 -4.01 16.92 -15.97
N TYR A 25 -4.19 18.21 -16.28
CA TYR A 25 -4.78 19.16 -15.34
C TYR A 25 -5.93 20.01 -15.91
N SER A 26 -6.08 20.08 -17.24
CA SER A 26 -7.13 20.90 -17.84
C SER A 26 -8.51 20.28 -17.70
N LEU A 27 -9.49 21.11 -17.40
CA LEU A 27 -10.92 20.80 -17.55
C LEU A 27 -11.40 21.10 -18.98
N PRO A 28 -12.58 20.58 -19.39
CA PRO A 28 -13.20 20.98 -20.65
C PRO A 28 -13.28 22.51 -20.78
N GLY A 29 -12.67 23.05 -21.83
CA GLY A 29 -12.59 24.50 -22.10
C GLY A 29 -11.29 25.18 -21.64
N GLU A 30 -10.44 24.51 -20.87
CA GLU A 30 -9.09 25.00 -20.53
C GLU A 30 -8.09 24.48 -21.56
N THR A 31 -7.63 25.34 -22.47
CA THR A 31 -6.77 24.92 -23.59
C THR A 31 -5.30 25.28 -23.41
N ILE A 32 -4.97 26.06 -22.39
CA ILE A 32 -3.60 26.49 -22.06
C ILE A 32 -3.35 26.42 -20.54
N PRO A 33 -2.11 26.23 -20.08
CA PRO A 33 -1.73 26.25 -18.66
C PRO A 33 -2.25 27.46 -17.88
N GLU A 34 -2.23 28.63 -18.50
CA GLU A 34 -2.70 29.86 -17.87
C GLU A 34 -4.20 29.82 -17.53
N ALA A 35 -5.03 29.07 -18.27
CA ALA A 35 -6.44 28.88 -17.91
C ALA A 35 -6.57 28.05 -16.62
N ILE A 36 -5.77 27.01 -16.47
CA ILE A 36 -5.69 26.20 -15.24
C ILE A 36 -5.27 27.09 -14.05
N PHE A 37 -4.26 27.95 -14.23
CA PHE A 37 -3.80 28.85 -13.17
C PHE A 37 -4.87 29.85 -12.74
N ALA A 38 -5.68 30.36 -13.67
CA ALA A 38 -6.81 31.23 -13.34
C ALA A 38 -7.83 30.51 -12.45
N ARG A 39 -8.18 29.26 -12.75
CA ARG A 39 -9.06 28.45 -11.89
C ARG A 39 -8.46 28.25 -10.50
N VAL A 40 -7.21 27.82 -10.44
CA VAL A 40 -6.51 27.55 -9.17
C VAL A 40 -6.43 28.82 -8.32
N ALA A 41 -6.03 29.95 -8.90
CA ALA A 41 -5.89 31.21 -8.19
C ALA A 41 -7.22 31.73 -7.62
N ASN A 42 -8.30 31.63 -8.39
CA ASN A 42 -9.64 31.99 -7.92
C ASN A 42 -10.13 31.08 -6.79
N TRP A 43 -9.83 29.78 -6.86
CA TRP A 43 -10.20 28.83 -5.82
C TRP A 43 -9.43 29.10 -4.51
N VAL A 44 -8.12 29.28 -4.57
CA VAL A 44 -7.29 29.62 -3.40
C VAL A 44 -7.77 30.93 -2.76
N ALA A 45 -7.99 31.96 -3.56
CA ALA A 45 -8.45 33.25 -3.07
C ALA A 45 -9.88 33.23 -2.51
N SER A 46 -10.64 32.15 -2.68
CA SER A 46 -12.00 32.03 -2.12
C SER A 46 -12.01 31.97 -0.58
N ALA A 47 -10.90 31.56 0.04
CA ALA A 47 -10.70 31.58 1.49
C ALA A 47 -10.60 33.01 2.06
N GLU A 48 -10.27 33.99 1.22
CA GLU A 48 -10.11 35.39 1.61
C GLU A 48 -11.48 36.10 1.77
N ASN A 49 -11.46 37.24 2.47
CA ASN A 49 -12.63 38.13 2.55
C ASN A 49 -13.09 38.56 1.15
N PRO A 50 -14.40 38.65 0.87
CA PRO A 50 -14.93 38.95 -0.47
C PRO A 50 -14.31 40.16 -1.17
N LYS A 51 -13.98 41.22 -0.42
CA LYS A 51 -13.34 42.44 -0.93
C LYS A 51 -11.89 42.24 -1.39
N ASP A 52 -11.19 41.27 -0.80
CA ASP A 52 -9.75 41.03 -1.01
C ASP A 52 -9.49 39.91 -2.03
N ARG A 53 -10.49 39.07 -2.31
CA ARG A 53 -10.36 37.91 -3.23
C ARG A 53 -9.79 38.29 -4.59
N LYS A 54 -10.22 39.41 -5.18
CA LYS A 54 -9.72 39.86 -6.48
C LYS A 54 -8.23 40.17 -6.43
N HIS A 55 -7.78 40.85 -5.38
CA HIS A 55 -6.38 41.20 -5.19
C HIS A 55 -5.52 39.94 -5.08
N TRP A 56 -5.92 39.01 -4.21
CA TRP A 56 -5.16 37.78 -3.98
C TRP A 56 -5.20 36.81 -5.15
N ALA A 57 -6.35 36.66 -5.83
CA ALA A 57 -6.45 35.83 -7.02
C ALA A 57 -5.46 36.30 -8.11
N GLN A 58 -5.39 37.61 -8.36
CA GLN A 58 -4.43 38.15 -9.34
C GLN A 58 -2.98 37.87 -8.93
N LYS A 59 -2.65 38.07 -7.64
CA LYS A 59 -1.30 37.80 -7.12
C LYS A 59 -0.88 36.34 -7.32
N TYR A 60 -1.74 35.39 -6.96
CA TYR A 60 -1.46 33.96 -7.16
C TYR A 60 -1.34 33.59 -8.63
N TYR A 61 -2.20 34.15 -9.48
CA TYR A 61 -2.12 33.94 -10.91
C TYR A 61 -0.79 34.43 -11.49
N ASP A 62 -0.39 35.66 -11.18
CA ASP A 62 0.86 36.25 -11.66
C ASP A 62 2.06 35.40 -11.22
N LEU A 63 2.08 34.94 -9.96
CA LEU A 63 3.15 34.07 -9.46
C LEU A 63 3.29 32.77 -10.27
N MET A 64 2.17 32.13 -10.64
CA MET A 64 2.18 30.90 -11.46
C MET A 64 2.51 31.18 -12.92
N ALA A 65 1.87 32.18 -13.53
CA ALA A 65 2.07 32.54 -14.93
C ALA A 65 3.50 33.04 -15.21
N GLU A 66 4.13 33.71 -14.24
CA GLU A 66 5.52 34.17 -14.31
C GLU A 66 6.54 33.10 -13.87
N LYS A 67 6.09 31.87 -13.57
CA LYS A 67 6.95 30.74 -13.16
C LYS A 67 7.73 31.00 -11.87
N LYS A 68 7.27 31.92 -11.02
CA LYS A 68 7.84 32.21 -9.70
C LYS A 68 7.36 31.23 -8.63
N PHE A 69 6.26 30.54 -8.90
CA PHE A 69 5.65 29.55 -8.03
C PHE A 69 4.98 28.46 -8.85
N CYS A 70 5.14 27.20 -8.45
CA CYS A 70 4.42 26.07 -9.02
C CYS A 70 3.81 25.26 -7.86
N PRO A 71 2.48 25.17 -7.74
CA PRO A 71 1.88 24.34 -6.71
C PRO A 71 2.04 22.85 -7.05
N GLY A 72 1.86 21.97 -6.07
CA GLY A 72 1.87 20.53 -6.32
C GLY A 72 0.82 20.13 -7.37
N GLY A 73 1.10 19.11 -8.19
CA GLY A 73 0.23 18.72 -9.32
C GLY A 73 -1.23 18.41 -8.92
N ARG A 74 -1.48 17.91 -7.70
CA ARG A 74 -2.84 17.70 -7.18
C ARG A 74 -3.60 18.99 -6.92
N VAL A 75 -2.92 20.09 -6.59
CA VAL A 75 -3.56 21.40 -6.49
C VAL A 75 -4.03 21.84 -7.88
N LEU A 76 -3.21 21.67 -8.92
CA LEU A 76 -3.59 21.97 -10.31
C LEU A 76 -4.79 21.13 -10.77
N ALA A 77 -4.81 19.84 -10.43
CA ALA A 77 -5.88 18.91 -10.79
C ALA A 77 -7.16 19.08 -9.94
N GLY A 78 -7.02 19.42 -8.67
CA GLY A 78 -8.10 19.35 -7.68
C GLY A 78 -8.77 20.68 -7.35
N ALA A 79 -8.05 21.80 -7.42
CA ALA A 79 -8.59 23.10 -7.04
C ALA A 79 -9.71 23.52 -8.01
N GLY A 80 -10.87 23.90 -7.46
CA GLY A 80 -12.02 24.34 -8.26
C GLY A 80 -12.71 23.21 -9.04
N THR A 81 -12.46 21.94 -8.70
CA THR A 81 -13.15 20.79 -9.30
C THR A 81 -14.11 20.13 -8.31
N GLN A 82 -15.01 19.26 -8.81
CA GLN A 82 -15.89 18.47 -7.94
C GLN A 82 -15.13 17.46 -7.06
N HIS A 83 -13.93 17.02 -7.49
CA HIS A 83 -13.08 16.12 -6.71
C HIS A 83 -12.52 16.80 -5.46
N GLY A 84 -12.10 18.07 -5.59
CA GLY A 84 -11.78 18.96 -4.47
C GLY A 84 -10.54 18.61 -3.62
N ASN A 85 -10.01 17.38 -3.68
CA ASN A 85 -8.79 17.05 -2.95
C ASN A 85 -7.56 17.75 -3.55
N VAL A 86 -6.87 18.52 -2.72
CA VAL A 86 -5.65 19.27 -3.03
C VAL A 86 -4.42 18.75 -2.25
N LEU A 87 -4.58 17.68 -1.48
CA LEU A 87 -3.51 17.04 -0.70
C LEU A 87 -2.90 15.85 -1.46
N ASN A 88 -1.56 15.81 -1.51
CA ASN A 88 -0.80 14.80 -2.25
C ASN A 88 -0.43 13.58 -1.41
N CYS A 89 0.06 13.82 -0.21
CA CYS A 89 0.86 12.87 0.54
C CYS A 89 0.31 12.76 1.96
N PHE A 90 0.20 11.53 2.44
CA PHE A 90 -0.35 11.21 3.73
C PHE A 90 0.57 10.21 4.42
N VAL A 91 0.64 10.28 5.74
CA VAL A 91 1.25 9.27 6.59
C VAL A 91 0.14 8.70 7.46
N GLN A 92 -0.05 7.39 7.40
CA GLN A 92 -1.09 6.65 8.12
C GLN A 92 -0.52 6.08 9.41
N GLY A 93 -1.37 5.92 10.43
CA GLY A 93 -0.98 5.32 11.70
C GLY A 93 -1.83 5.75 12.89
N ALA A 94 -2.54 6.88 12.79
CA ALA A 94 -3.57 7.23 13.76
C ALA A 94 -4.78 6.31 13.55
N THR A 95 -5.17 5.55 14.55
CA THR A 95 -6.32 4.62 14.55
C THR A 95 -7.09 4.76 15.86
N GLU A 96 -8.38 4.38 15.87
CA GLU A 96 -9.16 4.32 17.12
C GLU A 96 -8.78 3.08 17.94
N HIS A 97 -8.58 1.95 17.26
CA HIS A 97 -8.01 0.73 17.84
C HIS A 97 -6.48 0.78 17.82
N ALA A 98 -5.81 0.03 18.69
CA ALA A 98 -4.35 -0.02 18.69
C ALA A 98 -3.85 -0.60 17.35
N PRO A 99 -2.82 -0.01 16.70
CA PRO A 99 -2.44 -0.41 15.35
C PRO A 99 -2.06 -1.89 15.18
N HIS A 100 -1.52 -2.54 16.21
CA HIS A 100 -1.15 -3.96 16.19
C HIS A 100 -2.34 -4.92 16.24
N THR A 101 -3.56 -4.46 16.52
CA THR A 101 -4.74 -5.34 16.57
C THR A 101 -5.31 -5.56 15.17
N PHE A 102 -6.12 -6.60 15.02
CA PHE A 102 -6.85 -6.88 13.79
C PHE A 102 -7.65 -5.66 13.30
N GLU A 103 -8.40 -5.02 14.20
CA GLU A 103 -9.20 -3.84 13.91
C GLU A 103 -8.32 -2.65 13.48
N GLY A 104 -7.18 -2.45 14.16
CA GLY A 104 -6.20 -1.42 13.80
C GLY A 104 -5.65 -1.60 12.38
N VAL A 105 -5.29 -2.83 12.00
CA VAL A 105 -4.85 -3.16 10.64
C VAL A 105 -5.95 -2.84 9.61
N MET A 106 -7.20 -3.23 9.88
CA MET A 106 -8.32 -2.99 8.97
C MET A 106 -8.66 -1.50 8.84
N GLU A 107 -8.52 -0.72 9.92
CA GLU A 107 -8.65 0.74 9.86
C GLU A 107 -7.59 1.39 8.97
N VAL A 108 -6.33 0.98 9.10
CA VAL A 108 -5.25 1.48 8.23
C VAL A 108 -5.52 1.09 6.79
N ALA A 109 -5.91 -0.17 6.52
CA ALA A 109 -6.29 -0.63 5.18
C ALA A 109 -7.41 0.23 4.55
N ARG A 110 -8.45 0.58 5.33
CA ARG A 110 -9.52 1.48 4.89
C ARG A 110 -8.99 2.87 4.55
N LYS A 111 -8.12 3.43 5.40
CA LYS A 111 -7.51 4.76 5.16
C LYS A 111 -6.65 4.74 3.90
N LEU A 112 -5.83 3.70 3.71
CA LEU A 112 -5.05 3.50 2.49
C LEU A 112 -5.94 3.47 1.25
N ALA A 113 -7.05 2.72 1.29
CA ALA A 113 -7.97 2.61 0.18
C ALA A 113 -8.65 3.95 -0.17
N LEU A 114 -9.13 4.68 0.85
CA LEU A 114 -9.79 5.97 0.67
C LEU A 114 -8.82 7.05 0.16
N VAL A 115 -7.62 7.13 0.73
CA VAL A 115 -6.59 8.09 0.31
C VAL A 115 -6.12 7.78 -1.11
N THR A 116 -5.86 6.51 -1.43
CA THR A 116 -5.48 6.10 -2.79
C THR A 116 -6.58 6.45 -3.78
N LYS A 117 -7.85 6.18 -3.46
CA LYS A 117 -9.01 6.52 -4.30
C LYS A 117 -9.06 8.00 -4.70
N VAL A 118 -8.72 8.92 -3.78
CA VAL A 118 -8.68 10.37 -4.04
C VAL A 118 -7.32 10.87 -4.54
N GLY A 119 -6.42 9.97 -4.90
CA GLY A 119 -5.16 10.32 -5.54
C GLY A 119 -4.00 10.60 -4.57
N GLY A 120 -4.10 10.25 -3.29
CA GLY A 120 -3.03 10.44 -2.32
C GLY A 120 -2.03 9.27 -2.28
N GLY A 121 -0.77 9.59 -2.01
CA GLY A 121 0.24 8.59 -1.64
C GLY A 121 0.27 8.35 -0.13
N ASN A 122 0.66 7.14 0.30
CA ASN A 122 0.55 6.69 1.68
C ASN A 122 1.88 6.26 2.29
N GLY A 123 2.28 6.84 3.40
CA GLY A 123 3.32 6.31 4.29
C GLY A 123 2.73 5.46 5.40
N VAL A 124 3.40 4.38 5.81
CA VAL A 124 3.06 3.57 6.98
C VAL A 124 4.31 3.27 7.80
N ASN A 125 4.18 3.31 9.13
CA ASN A 125 5.18 2.76 10.04
C ASN A 125 4.83 1.29 10.34
N LEU A 126 5.80 0.39 10.22
CA LEU A 126 5.62 -1.04 10.51
C LEU A 126 6.03 -1.42 11.94
N ASP A 127 6.73 -0.57 12.69
CA ASP A 127 7.13 -0.89 14.07
C ASP A 127 5.95 -1.04 15.03
N VAL A 128 4.78 -0.53 14.64
CA VAL A 128 3.56 -0.63 15.44
C VAL A 128 2.90 -2.00 15.39
N TYR A 129 3.38 -2.93 14.55
CA TYR A 129 2.84 -4.28 14.44
C TYR A 129 3.67 -5.28 15.23
N THR A 130 2.99 -6.28 15.77
CA THR A 130 3.62 -7.37 16.52
C THR A 130 4.61 -8.11 15.62
N PRO A 131 5.85 -8.35 16.08
CA PRO A 131 6.79 -9.19 15.34
C PRO A 131 6.24 -10.59 15.07
N ARG A 132 6.63 -11.17 13.96
CA ARG A 132 6.15 -12.50 13.54
C ARG A 132 6.43 -13.54 14.61
N THR A 133 5.42 -14.33 14.93
CA THR A 133 5.58 -15.56 15.73
C THR A 133 5.62 -16.79 14.82
N GLN A 134 6.39 -17.81 15.20
CA GLN A 134 6.36 -19.11 14.50
C GLN A 134 5.04 -19.81 14.85
N GLN A 135 4.01 -19.59 14.05
CA GLN A 135 2.73 -20.29 14.14
C GLN A 135 2.52 -21.14 12.87
N ALA A 136 1.89 -22.30 13.05
CA ALA A 136 1.52 -23.14 11.93
C ALA A 136 0.39 -22.46 11.13
N GLU A 137 0.53 -22.44 9.81
CA GLU A 137 -0.53 -21.95 8.91
C GLU A 137 -1.77 -22.84 9.05
N GLN A 138 -2.95 -22.21 9.08
CA GLN A 138 -4.24 -22.91 9.09
C GLN A 138 -5.01 -22.52 7.84
N PRO A 139 -4.72 -23.17 6.69
CA PRO A 139 -5.28 -22.74 5.41
C PRO A 139 -6.78 -23.01 5.35
N VAL A 140 -7.55 -21.94 5.23
CA VAL A 140 -8.98 -21.95 4.94
C VAL A 140 -9.19 -21.57 3.48
N ARG A 141 -10.05 -22.32 2.77
CA ARG A 141 -10.56 -21.96 1.44
C ARG A 141 -12.00 -21.48 1.54
N GLY A 142 -12.32 -20.41 0.81
CA GLY A 142 -13.65 -19.84 0.69
C GLY A 142 -14.33 -20.15 -0.63
N VAL A 143 -15.59 -19.75 -0.75
CA VAL A 143 -16.39 -19.84 -1.99
C VAL A 143 -16.83 -18.43 -2.40
N ALA A 144 -16.49 -18.02 -3.60
CA ALA A 144 -16.89 -16.74 -4.18
C ALA A 144 -18.03 -16.96 -5.19
N TYR A 145 -19.10 -16.19 -5.02
CA TYR A 145 -20.31 -16.23 -5.83
C TYR A 145 -20.39 -14.99 -6.73
N LEU A 146 -20.82 -15.19 -7.97
CA LEU A 146 -21.22 -14.11 -8.87
C LEU A 146 -22.48 -14.50 -9.64
N SER A 147 -23.43 -13.57 -9.73
CA SER A 147 -24.67 -13.74 -10.48
C SER A 147 -24.38 -13.98 -11.96
N ALA A 148 -25.12 -14.91 -12.56
CA ALA A 148 -25.11 -15.19 -13.99
C ALA A 148 -25.55 -14.00 -14.86
N GLN A 149 -26.21 -13.00 -14.26
CA GLN A 149 -26.64 -11.77 -14.92
C GLN A 149 -25.60 -10.64 -14.80
N HIS A 150 -24.54 -10.83 -14.00
CA HIS A 150 -23.51 -9.82 -13.81
C HIS A 150 -22.68 -9.63 -15.10
N ALA A 151 -22.39 -8.39 -15.48
CA ALA A 151 -21.71 -8.10 -16.75
C ALA A 151 -20.31 -8.73 -16.86
N ASP A 152 -19.62 -8.91 -15.73
CA ASP A 152 -18.28 -9.53 -15.67
C ASP A 152 -18.32 -11.06 -15.45
N VAL A 153 -19.47 -11.74 -15.61
CA VAL A 153 -19.59 -13.19 -15.34
C VAL A 153 -18.65 -14.04 -16.19
N HIS A 154 -18.43 -13.68 -17.46
CA HIS A 154 -17.50 -14.40 -18.32
C HIS A 154 -16.06 -14.27 -17.83
N ASP A 155 -15.64 -13.06 -17.44
CA ASP A 155 -14.31 -12.82 -16.88
C ASP A 155 -14.14 -13.53 -15.54
N PHE A 156 -15.19 -13.56 -14.72
CA PHE A 156 -15.18 -14.30 -13.46
C PHE A 156 -15.00 -15.81 -13.68
N ILE A 157 -15.70 -16.40 -14.65
CA ILE A 157 -15.56 -17.82 -15.01
C ILE A 157 -14.15 -18.11 -15.54
N LEU A 158 -13.64 -17.26 -16.43
CA LEU A 158 -12.30 -17.44 -17.01
C LEU A 158 -11.17 -17.06 -16.05
N GLY A 159 -11.47 -16.29 -14.99
CA GLY A 159 -10.47 -15.74 -14.07
C GLY A 159 -9.65 -14.66 -14.74
N LEU A 160 -10.28 -13.79 -15.53
CA LEU A 160 -9.62 -12.75 -16.29
C LEU A 160 -9.75 -11.39 -15.60
N MET A 161 -8.63 -10.69 -15.45
CA MET A 161 -8.62 -9.28 -15.05
C MET A 161 -7.49 -8.54 -15.74
N ARG A 162 -7.58 -7.21 -15.83
CA ARG A 162 -6.43 -6.39 -16.24
C ARG A 162 -5.44 -6.32 -15.06
N PRO A 163 -4.18 -6.74 -15.25
CA PRO A 163 -3.19 -6.64 -14.18
C PRO A 163 -3.07 -5.19 -13.66
N PRO A 164 -2.90 -4.94 -12.36
CA PRO A 164 -2.71 -3.59 -11.83
C PRO A 164 -1.45 -2.90 -12.38
N THR A 165 -0.36 -3.64 -12.47
CA THR A 165 0.26 -4.01 -13.75
C THR A 165 0.16 -3.04 -14.94
N GLN A 166 -0.81 -3.36 -15.78
CA GLN A 166 -1.06 -2.80 -17.09
C GLN A 166 -2.57 -2.51 -17.16
N PRO A 167 -3.03 -1.43 -16.50
CA PRO A 167 -4.46 -1.19 -16.30
C PRO A 167 -5.23 -0.91 -17.59
N ASP A 168 -4.50 -0.54 -18.66
CA ASP A 168 -5.00 -0.30 -20.02
C ASP A 168 -4.62 -1.44 -20.99
N GLY A 169 -3.88 -2.45 -20.51
CA GLY A 169 -3.47 -3.62 -21.29
C GLY A 169 -4.51 -4.73 -21.28
N ASP A 170 -4.26 -5.82 -22.00
CA ASP A 170 -5.19 -6.95 -22.11
C ASP A 170 -5.45 -7.64 -20.78
N LYS A 171 -6.64 -8.27 -20.66
CA LYS A 171 -6.95 -9.10 -19.50
C LYS A 171 -6.06 -10.35 -19.51
N GLN A 172 -5.62 -10.76 -18.34
CA GLN A 172 -4.78 -11.94 -18.13
C GLN A 172 -5.45 -12.89 -17.14
N PRO A 173 -5.21 -14.21 -17.28
CA PRO A 173 -5.69 -15.19 -16.31
C PRO A 173 -5.03 -14.99 -14.96
N VAL A 174 -5.80 -15.18 -13.89
CA VAL A 174 -5.30 -15.09 -12.52
C VAL A 174 -5.55 -16.37 -11.76
N THR A 175 -4.59 -16.72 -10.92
CA THR A 175 -4.65 -17.89 -10.04
C THR A 175 -5.08 -17.44 -8.65
N LEU A 176 -6.24 -17.92 -8.20
CA LEU A 176 -6.71 -17.70 -6.83
C LEU A 176 -6.08 -18.75 -5.90
N LYS A 177 -5.52 -18.30 -4.78
CA LYS A 177 -4.92 -19.21 -3.78
C LYS A 177 -5.99 -19.86 -2.92
N ASN A 178 -7.01 -19.11 -2.54
CA ASN A 178 -7.88 -19.44 -1.41
C ASN A 178 -9.38 -19.50 -1.76
N TRP A 179 -9.76 -19.42 -3.04
CA TRP A 179 -11.17 -19.35 -3.43
C TRP A 179 -11.57 -20.35 -4.52
N ASP A 180 -12.72 -20.97 -4.32
CA ASP A 180 -13.46 -21.65 -5.38
C ASP A 180 -14.52 -20.71 -5.94
N ARG A 181 -14.72 -20.73 -7.26
CA ARG A 181 -15.65 -19.83 -7.96
C ARG A 181 -16.96 -20.54 -8.25
N VAL A 182 -18.07 -19.84 -8.02
CA VAL A 182 -19.43 -20.32 -8.25
C VAL A 182 -20.24 -19.24 -8.97
N VAL A 183 -20.91 -19.63 -10.04
CA VAL A 183 -21.92 -18.80 -10.70
C VAL A 183 -23.30 -19.25 -10.23
N TYR A 184 -24.21 -18.31 -9.97
CA TYR A 184 -25.58 -18.64 -9.59
C TYR A 184 -26.60 -17.86 -10.42
N GLY A 185 -27.77 -18.44 -10.60
CA GLY A 185 -28.86 -17.80 -11.33
C GLY A 185 -29.98 -18.78 -11.69
N PRO A 186 -31.01 -18.31 -12.41
CA PRO A 186 -32.11 -19.14 -12.88
C PRO A 186 -31.62 -20.31 -13.74
N PHE A 187 -32.32 -21.44 -13.66
CA PHE A 187 -32.11 -22.56 -14.58
C PHE A 187 -33.17 -22.52 -15.68
N ASP A 188 -32.93 -21.69 -16.68
CA ASP A 188 -33.85 -21.47 -17.80
C ASP A 188 -33.13 -21.47 -19.15
N TYR A 189 -33.92 -21.32 -20.22
CA TYR A 189 -33.39 -21.31 -21.58
C TYR A 189 -32.45 -20.14 -21.84
N ASP A 190 -32.66 -18.98 -21.22
CA ASP A 190 -31.88 -17.78 -21.48
C ASP A 190 -30.47 -17.87 -20.87
N HIS A 191 -30.30 -18.65 -19.80
CA HIS A 191 -29.01 -18.88 -19.14
C HIS A 191 -28.28 -20.16 -19.60
N ARG A 192 -28.82 -20.91 -20.56
CA ARG A 192 -28.21 -22.17 -21.04
C ARG A 192 -26.75 -22.03 -21.50
N ASP A 193 -26.42 -20.89 -22.12
CA ASP A 193 -25.10 -20.65 -22.70
C ASP A 193 -24.07 -20.38 -21.59
N ILE A 194 -24.44 -19.62 -20.56
CA ILE A 194 -23.56 -19.34 -19.41
C ILE A 194 -23.39 -20.57 -18.52
N ILE A 195 -24.43 -21.38 -18.34
CA ILE A 195 -24.35 -22.68 -17.63
C ILE A 195 -23.34 -23.60 -18.32
N ARG A 196 -23.46 -23.75 -19.63
CA ARG A 196 -22.51 -24.55 -20.43
C ARG A 196 -21.10 -23.97 -20.37
N PHE A 197 -20.98 -22.65 -20.45
CA PHE A 197 -19.69 -21.97 -20.40
C PHE A 197 -18.98 -22.18 -19.05
N ALA A 198 -19.68 -22.07 -17.92
CA ALA A 198 -19.16 -22.36 -16.59
C ALA A 198 -18.67 -23.80 -16.48
N ALA A 199 -19.48 -24.77 -16.93
CA ALA A 199 -19.12 -26.19 -16.91
C ALA A 199 -17.89 -26.53 -17.77
N LEU A 200 -17.67 -25.82 -18.88
CA LEU A 200 -16.48 -26.02 -19.73
C LEU A 200 -15.17 -25.51 -19.11
N HIS A 201 -15.26 -24.68 -18.06
CA HIS A 201 -14.10 -24.06 -17.40
C HIS A 201 -14.02 -24.43 -15.91
N ASP A 202 -14.60 -25.57 -15.53
CA ASP A 202 -14.59 -26.12 -14.16
C ASP A 202 -15.11 -25.13 -13.09
N VAL A 203 -16.07 -24.29 -13.46
CA VAL A 203 -16.78 -23.38 -12.54
C VAL A 203 -18.17 -23.91 -12.27
N ASN A 204 -18.49 -24.08 -10.99
CA ASN A 204 -19.79 -24.61 -10.57
C ASN A 204 -20.90 -23.60 -10.89
N TYR A 205 -22.00 -24.08 -11.46
CA TYR A 205 -23.24 -23.31 -11.61
C TYR A 205 -24.28 -23.82 -10.60
N VAL A 206 -24.82 -22.94 -9.77
CA VAL A 206 -25.87 -23.28 -8.82
C VAL A 206 -27.21 -22.71 -9.32
N PRO A 207 -28.20 -23.57 -9.63
CA PRO A 207 -29.52 -23.16 -10.09
C PRO A 207 -30.37 -22.69 -8.90
N THR A 208 -30.07 -21.53 -8.36
CA THR A 208 -30.80 -20.92 -7.24
C THR A 208 -30.75 -19.40 -7.34
N GLU A 209 -31.85 -18.74 -6.99
CA GLU A 209 -31.83 -17.30 -6.67
C GLU A 209 -31.52 -17.07 -5.17
N GLN A 210 -31.59 -18.13 -4.36
CA GLN A 210 -31.33 -18.08 -2.93
C GLN A 210 -29.92 -18.63 -2.65
N LEU A 211 -29.00 -17.70 -2.45
CA LEU A 211 -27.67 -18.00 -1.93
C LEU A 211 -27.75 -18.52 -0.48
N PRO A 212 -26.71 -19.19 0.03
CA PRO A 212 -26.65 -19.61 1.42
C PRO A 212 -26.89 -18.46 2.41
N THR A 213 -27.32 -18.76 3.64
CA THR A 213 -27.74 -17.71 4.60
C THR A 213 -26.58 -16.96 5.26
N ASN A 214 -25.37 -17.51 5.26
CA ASN A 214 -24.21 -16.96 5.97
C ASN A 214 -23.20 -16.28 5.03
N LEU A 215 -23.67 -15.64 3.96
CA LEU A 215 -22.82 -14.95 3.00
C LEU A 215 -22.34 -13.60 3.52
N VAL A 216 -21.10 -13.29 3.15
CA VAL A 216 -20.54 -11.95 3.20
C VAL A 216 -20.96 -11.25 1.91
N HIS A 217 -21.91 -10.33 2.00
CA HIS A 217 -22.30 -9.49 0.87
C HIS A 217 -21.35 -8.30 0.73
N VAL A 218 -20.87 -8.06 -0.49
CA VAL A 218 -19.97 -6.94 -0.77
C VAL A 218 -20.77 -5.76 -1.28
N ALA A 219 -20.86 -4.69 -0.48
CA ALA A 219 -21.47 -3.45 -0.92
C ALA A 219 -20.62 -2.73 -1.99
N ASP A 220 -21.28 -2.01 -2.89
CA ASP A 220 -20.66 -1.32 -4.04
C ASP A 220 -20.00 0.03 -3.67
N ASP A 221 -19.19 0.02 -2.61
CA ASP A 221 -18.37 1.16 -2.21
C ASP A 221 -17.11 0.71 -1.46
N MET A 222 -16.14 1.62 -1.32
CA MET A 222 -14.83 1.27 -0.76
C MET A 222 -14.89 0.88 0.73
N ASN A 223 -15.80 1.48 1.50
CA ASN A 223 -15.93 1.11 2.91
C ASN A 223 -16.51 -0.30 3.00
N GLY A 224 -17.59 -0.57 2.27
CA GLY A 224 -18.24 -1.87 2.19
C GLY A 224 -17.32 -3.00 1.72
N ILE A 225 -16.44 -2.74 0.74
CA ILE A 225 -15.44 -3.71 0.29
C ILE A 225 -14.46 -4.05 1.42
N ILE A 226 -13.92 -3.04 2.12
CA ILE A 226 -12.98 -3.28 3.23
C ILE A 226 -13.68 -3.92 4.44
N ASP A 227 -14.94 -3.58 4.70
CA ASP A 227 -15.76 -4.22 5.75
C ASP A 227 -15.97 -5.71 5.44
N ALA A 228 -16.32 -6.04 4.19
CA ALA A 228 -16.44 -7.43 3.75
C ALA A 228 -15.10 -8.17 3.84
N ALA A 229 -13.99 -7.51 3.47
CA ALA A 229 -12.65 -8.10 3.54
C ALA A 229 -12.23 -8.38 4.98
N ALA A 230 -12.56 -7.48 5.92
CA ALA A 230 -12.35 -7.69 7.35
C ALA A 230 -13.17 -8.90 7.86
N LEU A 231 -14.44 -9.03 7.45
CA LEU A 231 -15.25 -10.20 7.81
C LEU A 231 -14.70 -11.51 7.23
N VAL A 232 -14.17 -11.48 6.01
CA VAL A 232 -13.51 -12.63 5.38
C VAL A 232 -12.25 -13.03 6.14
N ALA A 233 -11.39 -12.07 6.47
CA ALA A 233 -10.17 -12.32 7.22
C ALA A 233 -10.47 -12.81 8.65
N ASP A 234 -11.48 -12.27 9.32
CA ASP A 234 -11.91 -12.73 10.64
C ASP A 234 -12.44 -14.17 10.59
N LYS A 235 -13.26 -14.51 9.59
CA LYS A 235 -13.70 -15.89 9.36
C LYS A 235 -12.52 -16.84 9.16
N GLY A 236 -11.58 -16.49 8.27
CA GLY A 236 -10.38 -17.28 7.99
C GLY A 236 -9.51 -17.47 9.23
N LYS A 237 -9.27 -16.40 9.99
CA LYS A 237 -8.52 -16.41 11.26
C LYS A 237 -9.15 -17.36 12.28
N ASN A 238 -10.47 -17.49 12.28
CA ASN A 238 -11.23 -18.38 13.15
C ASN A 238 -11.47 -19.78 12.54
N GLY A 239 -10.81 -20.14 11.43
CA GLY A 239 -10.94 -21.45 10.79
C GLY A 239 -12.26 -21.68 10.04
N VAL A 240 -13.03 -20.62 9.79
CA VAL A 240 -14.35 -20.69 9.15
C VAL A 240 -14.22 -20.33 7.67
N ALA A 241 -14.61 -21.25 6.78
CA ALA A 241 -14.66 -21.01 5.34
C ALA A 241 -15.60 -19.84 4.99
N PRO A 242 -15.09 -18.73 4.43
CA PRO A 242 -15.93 -17.60 4.04
C PRO A 242 -16.71 -17.92 2.76
N GLN A 243 -17.95 -17.43 2.70
CA GLN A 243 -18.77 -17.45 1.50
C GLN A 243 -19.04 -16.00 1.10
N LEU A 244 -18.62 -15.60 -0.09
CA LEU A 244 -18.56 -14.20 -0.52
C LEU A 244 -19.45 -13.98 -1.75
N ASP A 245 -20.34 -13.00 -1.72
CA ASP A 245 -21.14 -12.60 -2.89
C ASP A 245 -20.70 -11.25 -3.43
N LEU A 246 -20.19 -11.27 -4.65
CA LEU A 246 -19.65 -10.11 -5.37
C LEU A 246 -20.70 -9.45 -6.28
N SER A 247 -21.90 -9.98 -6.38
CA SER A 247 -22.88 -9.62 -7.43
C SER A 247 -23.42 -8.21 -7.32
N SER A 248 -23.30 -7.59 -6.15
CA SER A 248 -23.70 -6.19 -5.95
C SER A 248 -22.63 -5.19 -6.41
N MET A 249 -21.39 -5.63 -6.61
CA MET A 249 -20.30 -4.75 -7.06
C MET A 249 -20.54 -4.29 -8.50
N ARG A 250 -20.20 -3.04 -8.82
CA ARG A 250 -20.26 -2.57 -10.19
C ARG A 250 -19.22 -3.24 -11.09
N PRO A 251 -19.51 -3.43 -12.39
CA PRO A 251 -18.60 -4.08 -13.31
C PRO A 251 -17.35 -3.25 -13.61
N GLU A 252 -16.32 -3.90 -14.15
CA GLU A 252 -15.12 -3.25 -14.67
C GLU A 252 -15.50 -2.14 -15.66
N GLY A 253 -14.83 -1.00 -15.59
CA GLY A 253 -15.11 0.14 -16.47
C GLY A 253 -16.25 1.05 -16.01
N ALA A 254 -17.07 0.63 -15.02
CA ALA A 254 -18.13 1.48 -14.50
C ALA A 254 -17.56 2.73 -13.79
N PRO A 255 -18.16 3.92 -13.96
CA PRO A 255 -17.63 5.16 -13.40
C PRO A 255 -17.64 5.16 -11.86
N ILE A 256 -16.60 5.75 -11.26
CA ILE A 256 -16.47 5.91 -9.81
C ILE A 256 -16.76 7.36 -9.42
N LYS A 257 -17.75 7.55 -8.55
CA LYS A 257 -18.08 8.86 -7.98
C LYS A 257 -16.91 9.40 -7.17
N GLY A 258 -16.51 10.63 -7.48
CA GLY A 258 -15.55 11.40 -6.70
C GLY A 258 -14.07 11.07 -6.91
N SER A 259 -13.71 10.12 -7.79
CA SER A 259 -12.30 9.86 -8.16
C SER A 259 -11.95 10.26 -9.60
N GLY A 260 -12.96 10.45 -10.46
CA GLY A 260 -12.75 10.69 -11.90
C GLY A 260 -12.32 9.46 -12.70
N GLY A 261 -12.33 8.27 -12.08
CA GLY A 261 -11.90 7.00 -12.68
C GLY A 261 -13.02 5.99 -12.93
N THR A 262 -12.60 4.79 -13.34
CA THR A 262 -13.47 3.62 -13.55
C THR A 262 -13.13 2.48 -12.58
N SER A 263 -14.10 1.59 -12.35
CA SER A 263 -13.97 0.40 -11.51
C SER A 263 -13.04 -0.64 -12.11
N SER A 264 -12.28 -1.33 -11.25
CA SER A 264 -11.49 -2.51 -11.61
C SER A 264 -12.34 -3.78 -11.70
N GLY A 265 -13.61 -3.73 -11.28
CA GLY A 265 -14.56 -4.85 -11.32
C GLY A 265 -14.36 -5.90 -10.22
N PRO A 266 -15.37 -6.76 -9.96
CA PRO A 266 -15.35 -7.77 -8.91
C PRO A 266 -14.20 -8.78 -9.02
N VAL A 267 -13.78 -9.18 -10.24
CA VAL A 267 -12.69 -10.16 -10.41
C VAL A 267 -11.36 -9.62 -9.86
N SER A 268 -11.06 -8.35 -10.11
CA SER A 268 -9.86 -7.70 -9.58
C SER A 268 -9.89 -7.60 -8.06
N PHE A 269 -11.04 -7.28 -7.47
CA PHE A 269 -11.19 -7.22 -6.01
C PHE A 269 -11.15 -8.61 -5.35
N LEU A 270 -11.67 -9.65 -6.02
CA LEU A 270 -11.56 -11.03 -5.55
C LEU A 270 -10.09 -11.43 -5.37
N LEU A 271 -9.24 -11.17 -6.36
CA LEU A 271 -7.81 -11.48 -6.26
C LEU A 271 -7.10 -10.53 -5.28
N GLU A 272 -7.16 -9.23 -5.52
CA GLU A 272 -6.29 -8.29 -4.82
C GLU A 272 -6.73 -8.06 -3.38
N ILE A 273 -8.03 -8.05 -3.07
CA ILE A 273 -8.47 -7.85 -1.69
C ILE A 273 -8.76 -9.19 -1.04
N PHE A 274 -9.76 -9.92 -1.54
CA PHE A 274 -10.32 -11.03 -0.78
C PHE A 274 -9.39 -12.26 -0.71
N ASP A 275 -8.66 -12.60 -1.77
CA ASP A 275 -7.67 -13.68 -1.78
C ASP A 275 -6.47 -13.37 -0.88
N ASN A 276 -5.95 -12.14 -0.97
CA ASN A 276 -4.81 -11.71 -0.16
C ASN A 276 -5.19 -11.54 1.33
N PHE A 277 -6.35 -11.00 1.67
CA PHE A 277 -6.77 -10.85 3.07
C PHE A 277 -7.05 -12.22 3.72
N LEU A 278 -7.60 -13.17 2.95
CA LEU A 278 -7.76 -14.55 3.43
C LEU A 278 -6.39 -15.24 3.57
N GLU A 279 -5.45 -14.99 2.66
CA GLU A 279 -4.06 -15.47 2.79
C GLU A 279 -3.38 -14.94 4.05
N TRP A 280 -3.53 -13.64 4.34
CA TRP A 280 -3.02 -13.02 5.56
C TRP A 280 -3.61 -13.68 6.81
N ALA A 281 -4.92 -13.96 6.81
CA ALA A 281 -5.58 -14.65 7.90
C ALA A 281 -5.08 -16.08 8.09
N ASN A 282 -4.91 -16.83 6.99
CA ASN A 282 -4.37 -18.20 6.98
C ASN A 282 -2.95 -18.28 7.56
N ARG A 283 -2.20 -17.17 7.49
CA ARG A 283 -0.83 -17.01 8.03
C ARG A 283 -0.79 -16.51 9.48
N GLY A 284 -1.94 -16.38 10.15
CA GLY A 284 -2.02 -15.94 11.55
C GLY A 284 -2.42 -14.47 11.73
N ALA A 285 -2.95 -13.81 10.69
CA ALA A 285 -3.49 -12.45 10.75
C ALA A 285 -2.49 -11.45 11.38
N GLU A 286 -2.89 -10.69 12.40
CA GLU A 286 -2.05 -9.67 13.03
C GLU A 286 -0.81 -10.25 13.76
N ALA A 287 -0.79 -11.56 14.03
CA ALA A 287 0.37 -12.26 14.61
C ALA A 287 1.37 -12.76 13.54
N SER A 288 1.02 -12.64 12.26
CA SER A 288 1.85 -13.08 11.12
C SER A 288 3.04 -12.16 10.84
N GLY A 289 3.09 -11.00 11.49
CA GLY A 289 4.18 -10.03 11.41
C GLY A 289 3.91 -8.82 10.49
N PRO A 290 4.75 -7.78 10.60
CA PRO A 290 4.63 -6.54 9.82
C PRO A 290 4.73 -6.77 8.30
N ILE A 291 5.63 -7.64 7.84
CA ILE A 291 5.86 -7.87 6.40
C ILE A 291 4.65 -8.55 5.76
N ASN A 292 4.02 -9.51 6.44
CA ASN A 292 2.81 -10.16 5.92
C ASN A 292 1.63 -9.19 5.89
N THR A 293 1.50 -8.31 6.88
CA THR A 293 0.50 -7.25 6.87
C THR A 293 0.73 -6.28 5.70
N LEU A 294 1.98 -5.87 5.46
CA LEU A 294 2.33 -5.07 4.28
C LEU A 294 1.97 -5.80 2.98
N ARG A 295 2.39 -7.06 2.83
CA ARG A 295 2.30 -7.84 1.59
C ARG A 295 0.87 -8.24 1.22
N PHE A 296 0.08 -8.65 2.20
CA PHE A 296 -1.22 -9.26 1.97
C PHE A 296 -2.41 -8.36 2.35
N VAL A 297 -2.16 -7.21 2.99
CA VAL A 297 -3.22 -6.25 3.32
C VAL A 297 -2.98 -4.91 2.63
N TYR A 298 -1.81 -4.30 2.81
CA TYR A 298 -1.59 -2.91 2.37
C TYR A 298 -1.19 -2.78 0.89
N ALA A 299 -0.22 -3.55 0.42
CA ALA A 299 0.21 -3.55 -0.98
C ALA A 299 -0.93 -3.87 -1.95
N PRO A 300 -1.79 -4.89 -1.70
CA PRO A 300 -2.90 -5.22 -2.58
C PRO A 300 -3.97 -4.14 -2.64
N VAL A 301 -4.25 -3.45 -1.52
CA VAL A 301 -5.14 -2.28 -1.51
C VAL A 301 -4.63 -1.19 -2.46
N LEU A 302 -3.32 -0.89 -2.46
CA LEU A 302 -2.74 0.10 -3.36
C LEU A 302 -2.65 -0.38 -4.82
N ARG A 303 -2.67 -1.70 -5.07
CA ARG A 303 -2.70 -2.26 -6.43
C ARG A 303 -4.08 -2.13 -7.05
N VAL A 304 -5.13 -2.59 -6.37
CA VAL A 304 -6.48 -2.65 -6.96
C VAL A 304 -7.15 -1.28 -7.04
N VAL A 305 -6.86 -0.39 -6.09
CA VAL A 305 -7.44 0.95 -6.04
C VAL A 305 -6.63 1.87 -6.95
N ARG A 306 -7.20 2.22 -8.10
CA ARG A 306 -6.57 3.15 -9.05
C ARG A 306 -6.50 4.56 -8.46
N GLN A 307 -5.28 5.07 -8.26
CA GLN A 307 -4.98 6.40 -7.77
C GLN A 307 -5.53 7.47 -8.74
N GLY A 308 -6.57 8.18 -8.30
CA GLY A 308 -7.27 9.16 -9.15
C GLY A 308 -7.74 8.57 -10.49
N GLY A 309 -8.08 7.28 -10.50
CA GLY A 309 -8.62 6.57 -11.68
C GLY A 309 -7.62 6.17 -12.76
N THR A 310 -6.35 6.58 -12.67
CA THR A 310 -5.42 6.50 -13.82
C THR A 310 -4.04 5.94 -13.48
N ARG A 311 -3.62 5.95 -12.21
CA ARG A 311 -2.27 5.51 -11.81
C ARG A 311 -2.35 4.45 -10.71
N ARG A 312 -1.28 3.67 -10.52
CA ARG A 312 -1.16 2.80 -9.35
C ARG A 312 -0.99 3.62 -8.08
N GLY A 313 -1.40 3.07 -6.94
CA GLY A 313 -1.10 3.65 -5.64
C GLY A 313 0.41 3.71 -5.38
N ALA A 314 0.83 4.75 -4.66
CA ALA A 314 2.20 4.92 -4.21
C ALA A 314 2.27 4.83 -2.68
N GLY A 315 3.12 3.94 -2.18
CA GLY A 315 3.30 3.60 -0.78
C GLY A 315 4.75 3.82 -0.32
N MET A 316 4.93 4.12 0.97
CA MET A 316 6.20 4.02 1.69
C MET A 316 5.96 3.22 2.95
N ALA A 317 6.77 2.20 3.18
CA ALA A 317 6.79 1.47 4.43
C ALA A 317 8.11 1.73 5.15
N THR A 318 8.04 2.03 6.44
CA THR A 318 9.23 2.23 7.27
C THR A 318 9.28 1.20 8.39
N ILE A 319 10.48 0.75 8.75
CA ILE A 319 10.72 -0.09 9.92
C ILE A 319 12.02 0.34 10.59
N SER A 320 12.09 0.29 11.91
CA SER A 320 13.31 0.63 12.63
C SER A 320 14.39 -0.45 12.54
N ILE A 321 15.65 -0.02 12.57
CA ILE A 321 16.82 -0.91 12.44
C ILE A 321 16.95 -1.94 13.58
N GLY A 322 16.34 -1.68 14.74
CA GLY A 322 16.26 -2.63 15.85
C GLY A 322 15.10 -3.61 15.79
N ASN A 323 14.18 -3.46 14.81
CA ASN A 323 12.98 -4.27 14.74
C ASN A 323 13.33 -5.76 14.47
N PRO A 324 12.70 -6.73 15.16
CA PRO A 324 13.03 -8.15 14.98
C PRO A 324 12.81 -8.70 13.58
N ASP A 325 11.93 -8.08 12.81
CA ASP A 325 11.62 -8.48 11.43
C ASP A 325 12.36 -7.61 10.38
N VAL A 326 13.37 -6.81 10.77
CA VAL A 326 14.15 -5.98 9.83
C VAL A 326 14.81 -6.80 8.71
N LEU A 327 15.29 -8.02 9.00
CA LEU A 327 15.87 -8.91 7.97
C LEU A 327 14.81 -9.46 7.00
N ASN A 328 13.59 -9.70 7.50
CA ASN A 328 12.46 -10.09 6.66
C ASN A 328 12.02 -8.91 5.77
N PHE A 329 12.09 -7.69 6.31
CA PHE A 329 11.82 -6.46 5.58
C PHE A 329 12.85 -6.21 4.47
N LEU A 330 14.14 -6.45 4.73
CA LEU A 330 15.22 -6.29 3.76
C LEU A 330 14.99 -7.11 2.49
N THR A 331 14.64 -8.38 2.67
CA THR A 331 14.42 -9.32 1.56
C THR A 331 13.03 -9.20 0.95
N ALA A 332 12.17 -8.31 1.45
CA ALA A 332 10.76 -8.28 1.06
C ALA A 332 10.54 -7.94 -0.43
N LYS A 333 11.52 -7.28 -1.06
CA LYS A 333 11.54 -6.91 -2.48
C LYS A 333 12.49 -7.77 -3.33
N ASP A 334 13.01 -8.86 -2.78
CA ASP A 334 13.75 -9.84 -3.57
C ASP A 334 12.83 -10.41 -4.66
N LEU A 335 13.32 -10.49 -5.90
CA LEU A 335 12.51 -10.85 -7.07
C LEU A 335 11.86 -12.24 -6.92
N ASP A 336 12.55 -13.19 -6.31
CA ASP A 336 12.04 -14.54 -6.05
C ASP A 336 10.95 -14.55 -4.97
N ARG A 337 11.04 -13.66 -3.97
CA ARG A 337 10.00 -13.50 -2.94
C ARG A 337 8.78 -12.77 -3.47
N GLU A 338 8.95 -11.73 -4.27
CA GLU A 338 7.83 -11.07 -4.94
C GLU A 338 7.08 -12.05 -5.87
N ALA A 339 7.82 -12.91 -6.57
CA ALA A 339 7.22 -13.92 -7.44
C ALA A 339 6.48 -15.04 -6.68
N SER A 340 7.00 -15.49 -5.53
CA SER A 340 6.44 -16.65 -4.80
C SER A 340 5.42 -16.26 -3.73
N GLU A 341 5.64 -15.17 -3.00
CA GLU A 341 4.81 -14.77 -1.85
C GLU A 341 3.76 -13.73 -2.25
N GLY A 342 4.08 -12.87 -3.22
CA GLY A 342 3.21 -11.81 -3.73
C GLY A 342 3.92 -10.46 -3.73
N ASP A 343 3.78 -9.69 -4.79
CA ASP A 343 4.47 -8.41 -5.02
C ASP A 343 4.20 -7.34 -3.94
N ILE A 344 5.19 -6.50 -3.63
CA ILE A 344 5.00 -5.27 -2.83
C ILE A 344 5.49 -4.01 -3.58
N SER A 345 5.61 -4.06 -4.90
CA SER A 345 6.09 -2.96 -5.75
C SER A 345 5.32 -1.63 -5.61
N THR A 346 4.11 -1.64 -5.02
CA THR A 346 3.38 -0.42 -4.68
C THR A 346 3.99 0.35 -3.53
N PHE A 347 4.92 -0.25 -2.77
CA PHE A 347 5.65 0.36 -1.68
C PHE A 347 7.16 0.45 -1.98
N ASN A 348 7.71 1.65 -1.77
CA ASN A 348 9.12 1.79 -1.45
C ASN A 348 9.31 1.45 0.04
N ILE A 349 10.50 0.96 0.40
CA ILE A 349 10.79 0.52 1.76
C ILE A 349 11.98 1.31 2.32
N SER A 350 11.94 1.68 3.60
CA SER A 350 13.06 2.40 4.22
C SER A 350 13.28 1.99 5.65
N ILE A 351 14.56 1.90 6.03
CA ILE A 351 14.94 1.57 7.41
C ILE A 351 15.17 2.88 8.19
N LEU A 352 14.55 2.98 9.36
CA LEU A 352 14.79 4.06 10.32
C LEU A 352 16.07 3.74 11.10
N VAL A 353 17.12 4.53 10.85
CA VAL A 353 18.44 4.37 11.46
C VAL A 353 18.61 5.40 12.57
N THR A 354 19.02 4.93 13.74
CA THR A 354 19.30 5.78 14.91
C THR A 354 20.78 6.14 14.99
N GLY A 355 21.10 7.20 15.73
CA GLY A 355 22.47 7.57 16.07
C GLY A 355 23.18 6.46 16.85
N ALA A 356 22.46 5.75 17.73
CA ALA A 356 23.02 4.64 18.50
C ALA A 356 23.53 3.50 17.60
N PHE A 357 22.78 3.14 16.55
CA PHE A 357 23.26 2.17 15.56
C PHE A 357 24.50 2.69 14.82
N TRP A 358 24.49 3.97 14.45
CA TRP A 358 25.62 4.59 13.76
C TRP A 358 26.90 4.58 14.61
N ASP A 359 26.79 4.86 15.90
CA ASP A 359 27.90 4.80 16.84
C ASP A 359 28.45 3.37 16.98
N ALA A 360 27.56 2.37 17.07
CA ALA A 360 27.95 0.96 17.08
C ALA A 360 28.65 0.55 15.78
N LEU A 361 28.18 1.03 14.63
CA LEU A 361 28.79 0.80 13.32
C LEU A 361 30.19 1.41 13.24
N GLN A 362 30.37 2.66 13.66
CA GLN A 362 31.67 3.34 13.66
C GLN A 362 32.69 2.68 14.59
N ALA A 363 32.23 2.18 15.73
CA ALA A 363 33.07 1.43 16.66
C ALA A 363 33.40 0.01 16.17
N GLY A 364 32.80 -0.45 15.07
CA GLY A 364 32.91 -1.84 14.62
C GLY A 364 32.35 -2.83 15.64
N GLY A 365 31.30 -2.43 16.37
CA GLY A 365 30.73 -3.14 17.51
C GLY A 365 29.50 -3.98 17.19
N LEU A 366 28.87 -4.46 18.26
CA LEU A 366 27.61 -5.20 18.23
C LEU A 366 26.41 -4.25 18.31
N TRP A 367 25.36 -4.56 17.59
CA TRP A 367 24.05 -3.92 17.68
C TRP A 367 23.06 -4.83 18.43
N PRO A 368 22.61 -4.45 19.64
CA PRO A 368 21.61 -5.21 20.39
C PRO A 368 20.28 -5.27 19.63
N MET A 369 19.79 -6.48 19.36
CA MET A 369 18.49 -6.69 18.74
C MET A 369 18.00 -8.13 18.92
N ASN A 370 16.70 -8.30 19.04
CA ASN A 370 16.07 -9.60 18.87
C ASN A 370 16.02 -9.89 17.36
N VAL A 371 16.58 -11.00 16.90
CA VAL A 371 16.67 -11.30 15.45
C VAL A 371 15.94 -12.59 15.12
N HIS A 372 15.16 -12.57 14.04
CA HIS A 372 14.45 -13.73 13.53
C HIS A 372 15.14 -14.31 12.29
N ALA A 373 15.15 -15.64 12.18
CA ALA A 373 15.47 -16.31 10.93
C ALA A 373 14.43 -15.94 9.86
N VAL A 374 14.87 -15.87 8.61
CA VAL A 374 14.00 -15.67 7.44
C VAL A 374 14.13 -16.91 6.57
N PRO A 375 13.21 -17.88 6.67
CA PRO A 375 13.30 -19.12 5.89
C PRO A 375 13.51 -18.83 4.39
N GLY A 376 14.46 -19.54 3.79
CA GLY A 376 14.92 -19.37 2.41
C GLY A 376 15.87 -18.18 2.18
N LYS A 377 16.23 -17.41 3.22
CA LYS A 377 17.11 -16.22 3.09
C LYS A 377 18.17 -16.11 4.18
N TYR A 378 17.77 -16.26 5.45
CA TYR A 378 18.63 -16.05 6.61
C TYR A 378 18.41 -17.11 7.68
N TYR A 379 19.50 -17.70 8.18
CA TYR A 379 19.49 -18.56 9.36
C TYR A 379 20.32 -17.96 10.49
N LEU A 380 19.94 -18.23 11.74
CA LEU A 380 20.66 -17.71 12.90
C LEU A 380 21.89 -18.58 13.22
N ALA A 381 23.08 -18.01 13.09
CA ALA A 381 24.34 -18.65 13.42
C ALA A 381 24.86 -18.13 14.76
N ALA A 382 24.49 -18.81 15.84
CA ALA A 382 24.96 -18.49 17.19
C ALA A 382 26.49 -18.60 17.30
N GLN A 383 27.10 -17.63 17.98
CA GLN A 383 28.55 -17.57 18.19
C GLN A 383 28.89 -17.92 19.65
N ASP A 384 29.85 -18.82 19.82
CA ASP A 384 30.30 -19.28 21.15
C ASP A 384 31.36 -18.35 21.76
N GLU A 385 32.14 -17.67 20.93
CA GLU A 385 33.18 -16.74 21.35
C GLU A 385 32.67 -15.30 21.43
N ALA A 386 33.32 -14.48 22.27
CA ALA A 386 33.07 -13.05 22.32
C ALA A 386 33.41 -12.40 20.97
N PHE A 387 32.65 -11.38 20.58
CA PHE A 387 32.89 -10.69 19.33
C PHE A 387 34.27 -10.00 19.33
N SER A 388 35.10 -10.36 18.36
CA SER A 388 36.48 -9.88 18.23
C SER A 388 36.59 -8.51 17.56
N GLY A 389 35.47 -7.91 17.13
CA GLY A 389 35.43 -6.73 16.27
C GLY A 389 35.53 -7.05 14.77
N ILE A 390 35.67 -8.33 14.42
CA ILE A 390 35.72 -8.80 13.02
C ILE A 390 34.53 -9.72 12.78
N VAL A 391 33.77 -9.46 11.72
CA VAL A 391 32.64 -10.31 11.30
C VAL A 391 33.18 -11.69 10.94
N PRO A 392 32.66 -12.79 11.53
CA PRO A 392 33.14 -14.13 11.23
C PRO A 392 32.80 -14.53 9.79
N THR A 393 33.71 -15.26 9.15
CA THR A 393 33.42 -15.90 7.87
C THR A 393 32.60 -17.15 8.13
N LEU A 394 31.32 -17.11 7.75
CA LEU A 394 30.38 -18.22 7.90
C LEU A 394 29.88 -18.66 6.52
N ASN A 395 29.63 -19.95 6.35
CA ASN A 395 29.14 -20.50 5.08
C ASN A 395 27.61 -20.41 5.02
N VAL A 396 27.05 -20.31 3.81
CA VAL A 396 25.63 -20.57 3.61
C VAL A 396 25.28 -22.00 4.02
N ASN A 397 24.04 -22.24 4.42
CA ASN A 397 23.58 -23.59 4.75
C ASN A 397 23.15 -24.37 3.50
N ALA A 398 22.58 -25.57 3.69
CA ALA A 398 22.16 -26.43 2.58
C ALA A 398 20.98 -25.88 1.76
N ASP A 399 20.26 -24.88 2.30
CA ASP A 399 19.11 -24.22 1.67
C ASP A 399 19.51 -22.86 1.06
N ASP A 400 20.82 -22.62 0.87
CA ASP A 400 21.41 -21.37 0.40
C ASP A 400 21.08 -20.14 1.28
N GLU A 401 20.72 -20.35 2.55
CA GLU A 401 20.43 -19.27 3.48
C GLU A 401 21.73 -18.63 3.99
N VAL A 402 21.75 -17.30 4.03
CA VAL A 402 22.87 -16.50 4.52
C VAL A 402 22.92 -16.56 6.06
N PRO A 403 24.09 -16.83 6.67
CA PRO A 403 24.23 -16.84 8.12
C PRO A 403 24.11 -15.43 8.71
N VAL A 404 23.29 -15.31 9.76
CA VAL A 404 23.25 -14.15 10.65
C VAL A 404 24.15 -14.44 11.85
N PRO A 405 25.30 -13.77 12.03
CA PRO A 405 26.13 -13.96 13.22
C PRO A 405 25.41 -13.41 14.45
N VAL A 406 25.05 -14.26 15.40
CA VAL A 406 24.32 -13.88 16.62
C VAL A 406 25.18 -14.09 17.85
N TYR A 407 25.43 -13.02 18.60
CA TYR A 407 26.16 -13.02 19.85
C TYR A 407 25.22 -12.88 21.04
N ARG A 408 25.49 -13.60 22.12
CA ARG A 408 24.81 -13.36 23.40
C ARG A 408 25.43 -12.15 24.09
N ILE A 409 24.58 -11.29 24.62
CA ILE A 409 24.97 -10.12 25.41
C ILE A 409 24.26 -10.14 26.76
N GLU A 410 24.72 -9.31 27.70
CA GLU A 410 23.92 -9.01 28.89
C GLU A 410 22.60 -8.38 28.48
N GLU A 411 21.53 -8.70 29.22
CA GLU A 411 20.20 -8.19 28.91
C GLU A 411 20.23 -6.67 28.91
N THR A 412 19.93 -6.10 27.76
CA THR A 412 19.90 -4.66 27.54
C THR A 412 18.48 -4.30 27.14
N ASP A 413 17.91 -3.29 27.78
CA ASP A 413 16.60 -2.77 27.39
C ASP A 413 16.80 -1.81 26.21
N THR A 414 16.28 -2.20 25.05
CA THR A 414 16.17 -1.26 23.94
C THR A 414 14.89 -0.47 24.18
N GLU A 415 15.01 0.85 24.36
CA GLU A 415 13.85 1.72 24.67
C GLU A 415 12.65 1.50 23.73
N GLU A 416 12.90 1.01 22.51
CA GLU A 416 11.90 0.80 21.47
C GLU A 416 11.42 -0.66 21.28
N PHE A 417 12.27 -1.67 21.48
CA PHE A 417 11.94 -3.09 21.20
C PHE A 417 11.99 -3.99 22.44
N GLY A 418 12.15 -3.39 23.61
CA GLY A 418 12.18 -4.07 24.90
C GLY A 418 13.51 -4.79 25.16
N PRO A 419 13.52 -5.72 26.13
CA PRO A 419 14.73 -6.42 26.52
C PRO A 419 15.24 -7.32 25.40
N THR A 420 16.54 -7.25 25.16
CA THR A 420 17.24 -8.16 24.25
C THR A 420 18.48 -8.76 24.92
N ARG A 421 18.75 -10.03 24.58
CA ARG A 421 19.93 -10.79 25.01
C ARG A 421 20.82 -11.18 23.84
N HIS A 422 20.50 -10.67 22.66
CA HIS A 422 21.18 -11.00 21.42
C HIS A 422 21.66 -9.73 20.73
N ALA A 423 22.73 -9.86 19.96
CA ALA A 423 23.24 -8.79 19.13
C ALA A 423 23.86 -9.35 17.85
N VAL A 424 23.89 -8.52 16.82
CA VAL A 424 24.56 -8.82 15.54
C VAL A 424 25.69 -7.81 15.31
N PRO A 425 26.76 -8.13 14.57
CA PRO A 425 27.74 -7.12 14.18
C PRO A 425 27.07 -6.01 13.38
N ALA A 426 27.23 -4.75 13.81
CA ALA A 426 26.62 -3.61 13.13
C ALA A 426 27.11 -3.48 11.67
N THR A 427 28.38 -3.81 11.44
CA THR A 427 28.99 -3.85 10.10
C THR A 427 28.39 -4.93 9.20
N TRP A 428 28.01 -6.09 9.75
CA TRP A 428 27.33 -7.14 8.99
C TRP A 428 25.92 -6.68 8.58
N LEU A 429 25.15 -6.13 9.52
CA LEU A 429 23.79 -5.64 9.21
C LEU A 429 23.84 -4.49 8.18
N TRP A 430 24.80 -3.58 8.31
CA TRP A 430 25.02 -2.50 7.36
C TRP A 430 25.38 -3.00 5.96
N ASP A 431 26.24 -4.00 5.86
CA ASP A 431 26.60 -4.65 4.58
C ASP A 431 25.38 -5.30 3.93
N GLN A 432 24.52 -5.99 4.71
CA GLN A 432 23.28 -6.55 4.19
C GLN A 432 22.33 -5.47 3.65
N ILE A 433 22.16 -4.37 4.38
CA ILE A 433 21.37 -3.22 3.91
C ILE A 433 21.93 -2.68 2.58
N ALA A 434 23.24 -2.50 2.49
CA ALA A 434 23.89 -1.97 1.29
C ALA A 434 23.77 -2.91 0.09
N GLN A 435 23.90 -4.22 0.30
CA GLN A 435 23.73 -5.24 -0.74
C GLN A 435 22.30 -5.22 -1.29
N HIS A 436 21.29 -5.24 -0.43
CA HIS A 436 19.88 -5.17 -0.85
C HIS A 436 19.58 -3.89 -1.62
N ALA A 437 20.06 -2.75 -1.12
CA ALA A 437 19.92 -1.45 -1.79
C ALA A 437 20.59 -1.43 -3.18
N TRP A 438 21.75 -2.08 -3.31
CA TRP A 438 22.43 -2.22 -4.60
C TRP A 438 21.66 -3.12 -5.57
N HIS A 439 21.09 -4.23 -5.09
CA HIS A 439 20.38 -5.20 -5.91
C HIS A 439 19.01 -4.73 -6.39
N THR A 440 18.26 -4.02 -5.55
CA THR A 440 16.85 -3.69 -5.81
C THR A 440 16.56 -2.19 -5.87
N GLY A 441 17.53 -1.34 -5.51
CA GLY A 441 17.31 0.08 -5.28
C GLY A 441 16.70 0.39 -3.91
N GLU A 442 16.49 -0.63 -3.07
CA GLU A 442 15.77 -0.58 -1.79
C GLU A 442 16.49 -1.46 -0.74
N PRO A 443 16.47 -1.12 0.56
CA PRO A 443 15.71 -0.03 1.16
C PRO A 443 16.43 1.32 1.10
N GLY A 444 15.65 2.39 1.15
CA GLY A 444 16.13 3.71 1.55
C GLY A 444 16.52 3.75 3.04
N LEU A 445 17.22 4.81 3.43
CA LEU A 445 17.59 5.06 4.83
C LEU A 445 17.01 6.37 5.31
N ILE A 446 16.54 6.38 6.55
CA ILE A 446 15.98 7.55 7.22
C ILE A 446 16.67 7.68 8.58
N PHE A 447 17.50 8.71 8.76
CA PHE A 447 18.13 9.00 10.05
C PHE A 447 17.12 9.64 11.01
N VAL A 448 16.33 8.79 11.67
CA VAL A 448 15.11 9.20 12.39
C VAL A 448 15.40 10.14 13.56
N ASP A 449 16.53 9.96 14.25
CA ASP A 449 16.93 10.84 15.35
C ASP A 449 17.23 12.25 14.85
N ARG A 450 17.90 12.38 13.70
CA ARG A 450 18.19 13.68 13.08
C ARG A 450 16.92 14.39 12.65
N ILE A 451 15.98 13.66 12.06
CA ILE A 451 14.67 14.22 11.70
C ILE A 451 13.98 14.80 12.94
N ASN A 452 13.98 14.06 14.05
CA ASN A 452 13.33 14.50 15.28
C ASN A 452 14.10 15.64 15.97
N GLU A 453 15.44 15.63 15.95
CA GLU A 453 16.32 16.67 16.51
C GLU A 453 16.08 18.04 15.85
N TYR A 454 15.92 18.06 14.53
CA TYR A 454 15.73 19.27 13.74
C TYR A 454 14.26 19.59 13.44
N SER A 455 13.33 18.75 13.89
CA SER A 455 11.89 18.97 13.68
C SER A 455 11.41 20.22 14.42
N ALA A 456 10.48 20.95 13.79
CA ALA A 456 9.71 22.00 14.46
C ALA A 456 8.82 21.45 15.59
N LEU A 457 8.61 20.13 15.63
CA LEU A 457 7.83 19.41 16.65
C LEU A 457 8.71 18.90 17.81
N LYS A 458 10.01 19.17 17.80
CA LYS A 458 10.91 18.77 18.88
C LYS A 458 10.42 19.32 20.23
N ASN A 459 10.51 18.51 21.28
CA ASN A 459 10.05 18.80 22.64
C ASN A 459 8.53 18.83 22.86
N LEU A 460 7.70 18.44 21.88
CA LEU A 460 6.25 18.32 22.09
C LEU A 460 5.82 16.99 22.76
N GLY A 461 6.78 16.09 23.00
CA GLY A 461 6.56 14.78 23.62
C GLY A 461 6.54 13.64 22.61
N GLU A 462 6.50 12.40 23.12
CA GLU A 462 6.65 11.15 22.34
C GLU A 462 5.62 11.03 21.21
N ARG A 463 4.37 11.42 21.45
CA ARG A 463 3.29 11.41 20.44
C ARG A 463 3.63 12.20 19.17
N TYR A 464 4.52 13.19 19.25
CA TYR A 464 4.91 14.05 18.14
C TYR A 464 6.23 13.63 17.49
N GLN A 465 6.82 12.53 17.92
CA GLN A 465 7.97 11.94 17.25
C GLN A 465 7.56 11.41 15.87
N ILE A 466 8.36 11.77 14.87
CA ILE A 466 8.19 11.30 13.50
C ILE A 466 8.79 9.90 13.40
N ARG A 467 7.95 8.90 13.07
CA ARG A 467 8.35 7.49 12.87
C ARG A 467 7.98 6.92 11.50
N SER A 468 7.64 7.78 10.55
CA SER A 468 7.44 7.43 9.14
C SER A 468 7.39 8.70 8.30
N THR A 469 7.27 8.54 7.00
CA THR A 469 7.27 9.62 6.03
C THR A 469 6.40 9.25 4.83
N ASN A 470 6.09 10.23 3.98
CA ASN A 470 5.33 10.02 2.76
C ASN A 470 6.16 9.26 1.68
N PRO A 471 5.51 8.78 0.59
CA PRO A 471 6.19 8.06 -0.50
C PRO A 471 7.35 8.77 -1.20
N LEU A 472 7.45 10.09 -1.05
CA LEU A 472 8.47 10.91 -1.66
C LEU A 472 9.44 11.36 -0.58
N THR A 473 10.32 10.46 -0.13
CA THR A 473 11.52 10.86 0.60
C THR A 473 12.42 11.61 -0.36
N LEU A 474 12.44 12.94 -0.21
CA LEU A 474 13.62 13.70 -0.61
C LEU A 474 14.73 13.18 0.31
N ALA A 475 15.69 12.44 -0.25
CA ALA A 475 16.90 12.07 0.47
C ALA A 475 17.43 13.36 1.14
N ALA A 476 17.43 13.36 2.47
CA ALA A 476 17.92 14.44 3.30
C ALA A 476 19.30 14.07 3.84
#